data_AF-A0AAN7UMV2-F1
#
_entry.id   AF-A0AAN7UMV2-F1
#
_cell.length_a   1.000
_cell.length_b   1.000
_cell.length_c   1.000
_cell.angle_alpha   90.00
_cell.angle_beta   90.00
_cell.angle_gamma   90.00
#
_symmetry.space_group_name_H-M   'P 1'
#
loop_
_entity.id
_entity.type
_entity.pdbx_description
1 polymer ?
#
loop_
_entity_poly.entity_id
_entity_poly.type
_entity_poly.pdbx_seq_one_letter_code
_entity_poly.pdbx_strand_id
1 'polypeptide(L)'
;MQPISTTTITPSHPTPATIPRTTIGTMSASPPPSTAAPWRSLFLSHLEGMESAEFTLSTLRHASSSSSSYTSSGGRRSSILAAPVYFPRARTCICRGLWGHLPVNPKNEAELNPEGVWESELLTFTTDVRMDKMEELWEDGLDFDLRIAGRRGTDPDSPTTGKVGEELWEDSLARMKGKRSSSDENAAKISKEQKLKGSGGGSPVEAVFWAREPGVQWRVRGRAYVLAPDIESSPEGREVMSALKSRMRKQSEEDSKWSFAREITAHFGNLSPAMRGTFRNPPPGRPVSLPIEGEGLALGQKVTDLEDPVARANFRVVVIVPEELDQADLSDPENPKRWIHTYVGARDKGKGGWETVEVWP
;
A
#
# COMPACT_ATOMS: atom_id res chain seq x y z
N MET A 1 21.17 -21.39 -82.53
CA MET A 1 21.99 -20.46 -81.70
C MET A 1 21.38 -19.08 -81.81
N GLN A 2 20.67 -18.64 -80.77
CA GLN A 2 20.04 -17.32 -80.67
C GLN A 2 20.75 -16.52 -79.55
N PRO A 3 20.93 -15.19 -79.69
CA PRO A 3 21.63 -14.39 -78.70
C PRO A 3 20.73 -13.97 -77.53
N ILE A 4 21.33 -13.93 -76.35
CA ILE A 4 20.74 -13.66 -75.04
C ILE A 4 20.68 -12.14 -74.81
N SER A 5 19.51 -11.63 -74.43
CA SER A 5 19.31 -10.25 -73.97
C SER A 5 19.51 -10.16 -72.45
N THR A 6 20.33 -9.20 -72.00
CA THR A 6 20.61 -8.93 -70.59
C THR A 6 19.93 -7.63 -70.17
N THR A 7 19.06 -7.69 -69.16
CA THR A 7 18.35 -6.53 -68.59
C THR A 7 19.06 -6.07 -67.33
N THR A 8 19.55 -4.81 -67.34
CA THR A 8 20.16 -4.13 -66.20
C THR A 8 19.08 -3.37 -65.42
N ILE A 9 18.96 -3.61 -64.11
CA ILE A 9 18.05 -2.89 -63.20
C ILE A 9 18.89 -1.97 -62.30
N THR A 10 18.64 -0.66 -62.41
CA THR A 10 19.12 0.41 -61.53
C THR A 10 18.30 0.48 -60.24
N PRO A 11 18.92 0.60 -59.04
CA PRO A 11 18.20 0.88 -57.80
C PRO A 11 18.11 2.39 -57.52
N SER A 12 16.90 2.88 -57.28
CA SER A 12 16.61 4.22 -56.75
C SER A 12 16.39 4.15 -55.24
N HIS A 13 17.13 4.95 -54.47
CA HIS A 13 16.94 5.09 -53.02
C HIS A 13 16.35 6.49 -52.69
N PRO A 14 15.25 6.57 -51.91
CA PRO A 14 14.57 7.82 -51.60
C PRO A 14 15.12 8.57 -50.35
N THR A 15 14.85 9.88 -50.36
CA THR A 15 15.13 10.96 -49.40
C THR A 15 14.60 10.72 -47.97
N PRO A 16 15.26 11.22 -46.90
CA PRO A 16 14.87 10.91 -45.52
C PRO A 16 13.63 11.70 -45.05
N ALA A 17 12.67 10.99 -44.47
CA ALA A 17 11.45 11.55 -43.88
C ALA A 17 11.62 11.87 -42.38
N THR A 18 11.14 13.06 -42.01
CA THR A 18 11.07 13.64 -40.67
C THR A 18 10.35 12.74 -39.65
N ILE A 19 10.98 12.51 -38.49
CA ILE A 19 10.40 11.77 -37.36
C ILE A 19 9.42 12.68 -36.59
N PRO A 20 8.14 12.31 -36.41
CA PRO A 20 7.26 13.02 -35.49
C PRO A 20 7.55 12.59 -34.04
N ARG A 21 7.71 13.61 -33.20
CA ARG A 21 7.96 13.59 -31.76
C ARG A 21 6.79 12.93 -31.03
N THR A 22 7.01 11.76 -30.42
CA THR A 22 5.99 11.02 -29.68
C THR A 22 5.66 11.72 -28.35
N THR A 23 4.39 12.00 -28.18
CA THR A 23 3.74 12.53 -26.98
C THR A 23 3.90 11.56 -25.80
N ILE A 24 4.25 12.09 -24.62
CA ILE A 24 4.38 11.34 -23.37
C ILE A 24 3.00 10.77 -22.99
N GLY A 25 2.91 9.44 -22.95
CA GLY A 25 1.71 8.71 -22.59
C GLY A 25 1.49 8.67 -21.08
N THR A 26 0.25 8.94 -20.69
CA THR A 26 -0.40 8.61 -19.42
C THR A 26 0.02 7.22 -18.92
N MET A 27 0.27 7.08 -17.61
CA MET A 27 0.65 5.81 -16.98
C MET A 27 -0.36 4.72 -17.32
N SER A 28 0.01 3.80 -18.20
CA SER A 28 -0.79 2.64 -18.54
C SER A 28 -0.70 1.66 -17.38
N ALA A 29 -1.80 1.46 -16.65
CA ALA A 29 -1.91 0.42 -15.63
C ALA A 29 -1.51 -0.93 -16.26
N SER A 30 -0.59 -1.65 -15.63
CA SER A 30 -0.22 -2.99 -16.08
C SER A 30 -1.45 -3.91 -16.07
N PRO A 31 -1.65 -4.77 -17.08
CA PRO A 31 -2.73 -5.74 -17.08
C PRO A 31 -2.64 -6.65 -15.84
N PRO A 32 -3.78 -7.04 -15.25
CA PRO A 32 -3.81 -7.90 -14.07
C PRO A 32 -3.15 -9.25 -14.34
N PRO A 33 -2.69 -9.95 -13.29
CA PRO A 33 -2.07 -11.26 -13.46
C PRO A 33 -3.03 -12.28 -14.07
N SER A 34 -2.55 -13.26 -14.85
CA SER A 34 -3.42 -14.32 -15.41
C SER A 34 -3.49 -15.59 -14.57
N THR A 35 -2.57 -15.78 -13.64
CA THR A 35 -2.48 -16.99 -12.82
C THR A 35 -2.28 -16.61 -11.36
N ALA A 36 -2.67 -17.52 -10.46
CA ALA A 36 -2.32 -17.43 -9.06
C ALA A 36 -0.81 -17.39 -8.87
N ALA A 37 -0.36 -16.72 -7.80
CA ALA A 37 1.05 -16.73 -7.43
C ALA A 37 1.50 -18.14 -7.04
N PRO A 38 2.72 -18.58 -7.39
CA PRO A 38 3.18 -19.95 -7.13
C PRO A 38 3.28 -20.26 -5.63
N TRP A 39 3.54 -19.25 -4.80
CA TRP A 39 3.60 -19.37 -3.33
C TRP A 39 2.22 -19.36 -2.65
N ARG A 40 1.14 -18.95 -3.35
CA ARG A 40 -0.18 -18.69 -2.77
C ARG A 40 -0.72 -19.87 -1.98
N SER A 41 -0.77 -21.05 -2.60
CA SER A 41 -1.38 -22.24 -2.00
C SER A 41 -0.63 -22.66 -0.73
N LEU A 42 0.70 -22.62 -0.76
CA LEU A 42 1.53 -23.01 0.37
C LEU A 42 1.43 -22.00 1.52
N PHE A 43 1.41 -20.70 1.19
CA PHE A 43 1.18 -19.65 2.18
C PHE A 43 -0.17 -19.81 2.89
N LEU A 44 -1.25 -20.08 2.12
CA LEU A 44 -2.58 -20.28 2.67
C LEU A 44 -2.67 -21.53 3.55
N SER A 45 -2.09 -22.67 3.12
CA SER A 45 -2.08 -23.88 3.94
C SER A 45 -1.33 -23.67 5.26
N HIS A 46 -0.23 -22.89 5.24
CA HIS A 46 0.48 -22.54 6.46
C HIS A 46 -0.34 -21.61 7.36
N LEU A 47 -1.04 -20.62 6.78
CA LEU A 47 -1.88 -19.69 7.52
C LEU A 47 -3.07 -20.41 8.19
N GLU A 48 -3.68 -21.37 7.51
CA GLU A 48 -4.78 -22.20 8.02
C GLU A 48 -4.32 -23.14 9.15
N GLY A 49 -3.07 -23.59 9.12
CA GLY A 49 -2.47 -24.41 10.18
C GLY A 49 -2.03 -23.63 11.43
N MET A 50 -2.08 -22.29 11.41
CA MET A 50 -1.74 -21.48 12.60
C MET A 50 -2.90 -21.45 13.59
N GLU A 51 -2.61 -21.52 14.90
CA GLU A 51 -3.62 -21.37 15.97
C GLU A 51 -4.41 -20.07 15.85
N SER A 52 -3.72 -19.00 15.45
CA SER A 52 -4.26 -17.70 15.10
C SER A 52 -3.47 -17.18 13.92
N ALA A 53 -4.16 -16.59 12.94
CA ALA A 53 -3.56 -16.01 11.73
C ALA A 53 -2.83 -14.67 12.02
N GLU A 54 -2.01 -14.65 13.07
CA GLU A 54 -1.28 -13.49 13.55
C GLU A 54 0.01 -13.23 12.78
N PHE A 55 0.33 -11.95 12.59
CA PHE A 55 1.57 -11.53 11.97
C PHE A 55 2.08 -10.23 12.59
N THR A 56 3.38 -10.00 12.49
CA THR A 56 3.99 -8.72 12.86
C THR A 56 3.92 -7.78 11.67
N LEU A 57 3.19 -6.68 11.80
CA LEU A 57 3.16 -5.59 10.83
C LEU A 57 4.25 -4.57 11.15
N SER A 58 5.23 -4.46 10.27
CA SER A 58 6.27 -3.43 10.31
C SER A 58 5.91 -2.26 9.39
N THR A 59 6.02 -1.05 9.92
CA THR A 59 5.78 0.23 9.22
C THR A 59 6.89 1.22 9.55
N LEU A 60 6.91 2.35 8.86
CA LEU A 60 7.80 3.47 9.15
C LEU A 60 6.97 4.65 9.66
N ARG A 61 7.48 5.35 10.68
CA ARG A 61 6.94 6.61 11.16
C ARG A 61 7.93 7.73 10.89
N HIS A 62 7.49 8.79 10.23
CA HIS A 62 8.28 9.99 10.01
C HIS A 62 8.41 10.81 11.30
N ALA A 63 9.63 11.26 11.58
CA ALA A 63 9.92 12.22 12.61
C ALA A 63 9.38 13.59 12.18
N SER A 64 8.20 13.98 12.65
CA SER A 64 7.68 15.32 12.38
C SER A 64 8.67 16.40 12.83
N SER A 65 9.08 17.30 11.91
CA SER A 65 9.95 18.46 12.18
C SER A 65 9.42 19.44 13.24
N SER A 66 8.25 19.19 13.82
CA SER A 66 7.69 19.96 14.94
C SER A 66 8.46 19.79 16.25
N SER A 67 9.28 18.75 16.39
CA SER A 67 10.10 18.50 17.58
C SER A 67 11.46 19.22 17.60
N SER A 68 11.83 19.92 16.52
CA SER A 68 13.09 20.69 16.43
C SER A 68 12.96 22.15 16.90
N SER A 69 11.89 22.51 17.62
CA SER A 69 11.68 23.87 18.14
C SER A 69 12.25 24.11 19.54
N TYR A 70 13.11 23.22 20.06
CA TYR A 70 14.01 23.60 21.14
C TYR A 70 15.21 24.33 20.57
N THR A 71 15.18 25.64 20.76
CA THR A 71 16.24 26.59 20.49
C THR A 71 17.53 26.18 21.20
N SER A 72 18.46 25.58 20.46
CA SER A 72 19.88 25.63 20.81
C SER A 72 20.36 27.07 20.62
N SER A 73 20.12 27.90 21.63
CA SER A 73 20.82 29.17 21.76
C SER A 73 22.30 28.88 21.92
N GLY A 74 23.11 29.39 20.98
CA GLY A 74 24.54 29.52 21.15
C GLY A 74 25.38 28.31 20.74
N GLY A 75 25.93 28.40 19.53
CA GLY A 75 27.34 28.06 19.33
C GLY A 75 27.68 26.60 19.02
N ARG A 76 28.53 26.47 18.00
CA ARG A 76 29.29 25.29 17.55
C ARG A 76 28.51 24.28 16.70
N ARG A 77 28.93 24.22 15.44
CA ARG A 77 28.81 23.05 14.56
C ARG A 77 29.18 21.80 15.36
N SER A 78 28.21 20.93 15.62
CA SER A 78 28.48 19.53 15.98
C SER A 78 28.06 18.66 14.81
N SER A 79 29.08 18.15 14.15
CA SER A 79 29.05 17.12 13.14
C SER A 79 28.57 15.77 13.70
N ILE A 80 28.01 14.94 12.83
CA ILE A 80 27.87 13.47 12.91
C ILE A 80 26.73 12.99 13.83
N LEU A 81 25.81 12.21 13.23
CA LEU A 81 24.53 11.69 13.75
C LEU A 81 23.29 12.54 13.40
N ALA A 82 22.99 12.62 12.09
CA ALA A 82 21.63 12.91 11.66
C ALA A 82 20.70 11.81 12.21
N ALA A 83 19.87 12.14 13.20
CA ALA A 83 18.86 11.20 13.70
C ALA A 83 18.02 10.69 12.51
N PRO A 84 17.66 9.39 12.47
CA PRO A 84 16.93 8.86 11.34
C PRO A 84 15.58 9.56 11.23
N VAL A 85 15.31 10.08 10.03
CA VAL A 85 14.07 10.79 9.67
C VAL A 85 12.85 9.85 9.78
N TYR A 86 13.08 8.54 9.70
CA TYR A 86 12.07 7.51 9.86
C TYR A 86 12.42 6.54 10.98
N PHE A 87 11.43 6.20 11.79
CA PHE A 87 11.57 5.19 12.84
C PHE A 87 10.70 3.97 12.53
N PRO A 88 11.26 2.75 12.58
CA PRO A 88 10.47 1.56 12.41
C PRO A 88 9.48 1.40 13.57
N ARG A 89 8.33 0.82 13.27
CA ARG A 89 7.31 0.42 14.23
C ARG A 89 6.86 -0.97 13.91
N ALA A 90 6.61 -1.78 14.93
CA ALA A 90 6.13 -3.13 14.80
C ALA A 90 4.97 -3.37 15.77
N ARG A 91 4.01 -4.19 15.37
CA ARG A 91 2.89 -4.65 16.21
C ARG A 91 2.29 -5.92 15.64
N THR A 92 1.63 -6.70 16.47
CA THR A 92 0.85 -7.86 16.04
C THR A 92 -0.49 -7.42 15.42
N CYS A 93 -0.81 -7.99 14.27
CA CYS A 93 -2.08 -7.86 13.57
C CYS A 93 -2.62 -9.28 13.27
N ILE A 94 -3.90 -9.38 12.92
CA ILE A 94 -4.52 -10.65 12.51
C ILE A 94 -4.90 -10.55 11.04
N CYS A 95 -4.40 -11.48 10.23
CA CYS A 95 -4.79 -11.64 8.84
C CYS A 95 -6.26 -12.08 8.78
N ARG A 96 -7.06 -11.37 7.98
CA ARG A 96 -8.51 -11.57 7.83
C ARG A 96 -8.87 -12.22 6.50
N GLY A 97 -7.92 -12.95 5.91
CA GLY A 97 -8.04 -13.59 4.61
C GLY A 97 -7.56 -12.70 3.47
N LEU A 98 -7.96 -13.09 2.25
CA LEU A 98 -7.56 -12.42 1.02
C LEU A 98 -8.70 -11.56 0.47
N TRP A 99 -8.36 -10.36 0.00
CA TRP A 99 -9.33 -9.43 -0.55
C TRP A 99 -10.04 -10.01 -1.79
N GLY A 100 -11.37 -9.96 -1.81
CA GLY A 100 -12.18 -10.54 -2.89
C GLY A 100 -12.32 -12.07 -2.82
N HIS A 101 -11.81 -12.71 -1.76
CA HIS A 101 -12.00 -14.13 -1.49
C HIS A 101 -12.22 -14.34 0.02
N LEU A 102 -13.28 -13.72 0.53
CA LEU A 102 -13.70 -13.89 1.93
C LEU A 102 -14.48 -15.21 2.07
N PRO A 103 -14.02 -16.18 2.89
CA PRO A 103 -14.74 -17.43 3.08
C PRO A 103 -16.11 -17.21 3.71
N VAL A 104 -17.09 -18.04 3.31
CA VAL A 104 -18.44 -18.01 3.89
C VAL A 104 -18.37 -18.33 5.38
N ASN A 105 -18.91 -17.42 6.18
CA ASN A 105 -19.03 -17.58 7.62
C ASN A 105 -20.52 -17.60 7.99
N PRO A 106 -21.07 -18.72 8.50
CA PRO A 106 -22.49 -18.80 8.85
C PRO A 106 -22.95 -17.81 9.93
N LYS A 107 -22.02 -17.19 10.66
CA LYS A 107 -22.30 -16.17 11.69
C LYS A 107 -22.25 -14.74 11.16
N ASN A 108 -21.91 -14.57 9.88
CA ASN A 108 -21.88 -13.28 9.23
C ASN A 108 -23.21 -13.06 8.51
N GLU A 109 -23.97 -12.07 8.98
CA GLU A 109 -25.27 -11.71 8.42
C GLU A 109 -25.16 -10.70 7.26
N ALA A 110 -23.94 -10.24 6.94
CA ALA A 110 -23.73 -9.32 5.83
C ALA A 110 -23.99 -10.01 4.49
N GLU A 111 -24.54 -9.25 3.54
CA GLU A 111 -24.57 -9.67 2.14
C GLU A 111 -23.12 -9.85 1.66
N LEU A 112 -22.79 -11.04 1.16
CA LEU A 112 -21.47 -11.32 0.58
C LEU A 112 -21.46 -10.96 -0.90
N ASN A 113 -20.29 -10.58 -1.40
CA ASN A 113 -20.08 -10.51 -2.84
C ASN A 113 -20.26 -11.91 -3.47
N PRO A 114 -20.68 -12.00 -4.75
CA PRO A 114 -20.77 -13.27 -5.44
C PRO A 114 -19.39 -13.96 -5.44
N GLU A 115 -19.39 -15.25 -5.12
CA GLU A 115 -18.17 -16.05 -5.05
C GLU A 115 -17.53 -16.18 -6.44
N GLY A 116 -16.20 -16.21 -6.48
CA GLY A 116 -15.46 -16.51 -7.72
C GLY A 116 -15.56 -15.43 -8.81
N VAL A 117 -15.93 -14.19 -8.48
CA VAL A 117 -15.83 -13.06 -9.41
C VAL A 117 -14.38 -12.58 -9.52
N TRP A 118 -13.73 -12.42 -8.37
CA TRP A 118 -12.36 -11.96 -8.25
C TRP A 118 -11.53 -12.94 -7.43
N GLU A 119 -10.24 -13.01 -7.75
CA GLU A 119 -9.24 -13.71 -6.94
C GLU A 119 -7.99 -12.83 -6.80
N SER A 120 -7.37 -12.79 -5.63
CA SER A 120 -6.20 -11.93 -5.42
C SER A 120 -5.29 -12.46 -4.32
N GLU A 121 -4.01 -12.07 -4.36
CA GLU A 121 -3.00 -12.31 -3.30
C GLU A 121 -2.97 -11.21 -2.23
N LEU A 122 -4.02 -10.41 -2.15
CA LEU A 122 -4.04 -9.19 -1.35
C LEU A 122 -4.42 -9.53 0.10
N LEU A 123 -3.48 -9.41 1.04
CA LEU A 123 -3.70 -9.75 2.44
C LEU A 123 -4.57 -8.67 3.10
N THR A 124 -5.52 -9.07 3.93
CA THR A 124 -6.39 -8.13 4.64
C THR A 124 -6.14 -8.17 6.14
N PHE A 125 -6.28 -7.03 6.80
CA PHE A 125 -6.47 -6.96 8.25
C PHE A 125 -7.40 -5.80 8.59
N THR A 126 -7.93 -5.78 9.81
CA THR A 126 -8.82 -4.71 10.28
C THR A 126 -8.13 -3.86 11.34
N THR A 127 -8.44 -2.57 11.37
CA THR A 127 -7.84 -1.62 12.32
C THR A 127 -8.82 -0.51 12.66
N ASP A 128 -8.61 0.13 13.80
CA ASP A 128 -9.34 1.33 14.18
C ASP A 128 -8.62 2.56 13.60
N VAL A 129 -9.39 3.49 13.03
CA VAL A 129 -8.90 4.74 12.40
C VAL A 129 -8.12 5.64 13.36
N ARG A 130 -8.29 5.45 14.67
CA ARG A 130 -7.64 6.23 15.72
C ARG A 130 -6.29 5.63 16.15
N MET A 131 -5.90 4.47 15.62
CA MET A 131 -4.63 3.84 15.99
C MET A 131 -3.43 4.58 15.40
N ASP A 132 -2.32 4.57 16.14
CA ASP A 132 -1.05 5.19 15.73
C ASP A 132 -0.55 4.78 14.34
N LYS A 133 -0.78 3.52 13.94
CA LYS A 133 -0.37 3.03 12.61
C LYS A 133 -1.09 3.74 11.47
N MET A 134 -2.22 4.39 11.73
CA MET A 134 -3.00 5.07 10.69
C MET A 134 -2.25 6.27 10.13
N GLU A 135 -1.41 6.95 10.90
CA GLU A 135 -0.57 7.98 10.30
C GLU A 135 0.50 7.36 9.37
N GLU A 136 1.09 6.25 9.82
CA GLU A 136 2.18 5.53 9.15
C GLU A 136 1.76 4.86 7.83
N LEU A 137 0.46 4.57 7.67
CA LEU A 137 -0.11 3.99 6.45
C LEU A 137 -0.42 5.03 5.37
N TRP A 138 -0.38 6.33 5.70
CA TRP A 138 -0.69 7.47 4.82
C TRP A 138 0.52 8.34 4.49
N GLU A 139 1.66 8.09 5.11
CA GLU A 139 2.87 8.85 4.81
C GLU A 139 3.20 8.69 3.33
N ASP A 140 3.01 9.80 2.61
CA ASP A 140 3.21 9.96 1.17
C ASP A 140 4.53 9.28 0.80
N GLY A 141 4.40 8.20 0.01
CA GLY A 141 5.47 7.27 -0.23
C GLY A 141 6.77 7.98 -0.55
N LEU A 142 7.86 7.56 0.11
CA LEU A 142 9.26 7.92 -0.19
C LEU A 142 9.38 8.72 -1.48
N ASP A 143 9.52 10.03 -1.31
CA ASP A 143 9.97 11.01 -2.28
C ASP A 143 10.28 10.43 -3.67
N PHE A 144 9.31 10.50 -4.59
CA PHE A 144 9.54 10.17 -6.01
C PHE A 144 10.68 11.00 -6.61
N ASP A 145 11.13 12.07 -5.93
CA ASP A 145 12.27 12.90 -6.33
C ASP A 145 13.64 12.21 -6.14
N LEU A 146 13.80 11.27 -5.19
CA LEU A 146 15.09 10.57 -5.03
C LEU A 146 15.36 9.52 -6.11
N ARG A 147 14.33 9.05 -6.83
CA ARG A 147 14.52 8.15 -7.99
C ARG A 147 14.66 8.88 -9.33
N ILE A 148 14.26 10.17 -9.41
CA ILE A 148 14.53 11.01 -10.59
C ILE A 148 15.91 11.67 -10.52
N ALA A 149 16.46 11.91 -9.32
CA ALA A 149 17.82 12.42 -9.16
C ALA A 149 18.92 11.47 -9.69
N GLY A 150 18.63 10.16 -9.83
CA GLY A 150 19.54 9.17 -10.41
C GLY A 150 19.49 9.04 -11.95
N ARG A 151 18.63 9.82 -12.64
CA ARG A 151 18.46 9.77 -14.11
C ARG A 151 18.57 11.14 -14.80
N ARG A 152 19.34 12.07 -14.26
CA ARG A 152 19.95 13.13 -15.08
C ARG A 152 21.43 12.88 -15.19
N GLY A 153 21.77 12.01 -16.14
CA GLY A 153 23.11 11.93 -16.69
C GLY A 153 23.49 13.27 -17.29
N THR A 154 24.71 13.70 -16.98
CA THR A 154 25.71 14.18 -17.95
C THR A 154 25.18 14.36 -19.38
N ASP A 155 24.63 15.54 -19.67
CA ASP A 155 24.52 16.05 -21.02
C ASP A 155 25.26 17.39 -21.05
N PRO A 156 26.50 17.45 -21.61
CA PRO A 156 27.33 18.64 -21.56
C PRO A 156 26.82 19.81 -22.43
N ASP A 157 25.73 19.64 -23.20
CA ASP A 157 25.22 20.65 -24.13
C ASP A 157 23.77 21.12 -23.88
N SER A 158 23.20 20.93 -22.68
CA SER A 158 21.84 21.44 -22.39
C SER A 158 21.84 22.90 -21.87
N PRO A 159 21.25 23.87 -22.60
CA PRO A 159 21.15 25.25 -22.15
C PRO A 159 19.83 25.45 -21.40
N THR A 160 19.83 25.24 -20.08
CA THR A 160 18.79 25.83 -19.22
C THR A 160 19.41 26.52 -18.01
N THR A 161 19.55 27.82 -18.20
CA THR A 161 19.90 28.85 -17.23
C THR A 161 19.02 28.80 -15.98
N GLY A 162 19.60 28.44 -14.83
CA GLY A 162 19.80 29.31 -13.66
C GLY A 162 18.64 30.04 -12.96
N LYS A 163 17.38 29.98 -13.43
CA LYS A 163 16.29 30.81 -12.85
C LYS A 163 15.16 30.04 -12.16
N VAL A 164 15.04 28.73 -12.39
CA VAL A 164 13.95 27.93 -11.76
C VAL A 164 14.33 27.47 -10.34
N GLY A 165 15.62 27.39 -10.02
CA GLY A 165 16.11 26.96 -8.70
C GLY A 165 16.08 28.04 -7.62
N GLU A 166 16.31 29.30 -7.98
CA GLU A 166 16.27 30.43 -7.02
C GLU A 166 14.85 30.78 -6.62
N GLU A 167 13.88 30.75 -7.54
CA GLU A 167 12.48 31.08 -7.26
C GLU A 167 11.82 30.05 -6.32
N LEU A 168 12.13 28.76 -6.49
CA LEU A 168 11.67 27.69 -5.59
C LEU A 168 12.36 27.71 -4.22
N TRP A 169 13.62 28.18 -4.17
CA TRP A 169 14.37 28.37 -2.93
C TRP A 169 13.89 29.60 -2.15
N GLU A 170 13.57 30.69 -2.86
CA GLU A 170 12.99 31.92 -2.28
C GLU A 170 11.56 31.72 -1.80
N ASP A 171 10.71 30.97 -2.53
CA ASP A 171 9.36 30.59 -2.07
C ASP A 171 9.41 29.69 -0.83
N SER A 172 10.38 28.77 -0.78
CA SER A 172 10.62 27.92 0.40
C SER A 172 11.14 28.73 1.60
N LEU A 173 12.01 29.72 1.36
CA LEU A 173 12.49 30.68 2.37
C LEU A 173 11.39 31.63 2.85
N ALA A 174 10.48 32.06 1.97
CA ALA A 174 9.33 32.89 2.31
C ALA A 174 8.32 32.10 3.16
N ARG A 175 8.09 30.82 2.84
CA ARG A 175 7.31 29.88 3.68
C ARG A 175 7.96 29.59 5.03
N MET A 176 9.30 29.55 5.11
CA MET A 176 10.02 29.40 6.39
C MET A 176 10.07 30.69 7.23
N LYS A 177 10.02 31.86 6.60
CA LYS A 177 10.00 33.18 7.28
C LYS A 177 8.60 33.59 7.73
N GLY A 178 7.54 33.03 7.14
CA GLY A 178 6.16 33.23 7.57
C GLY A 178 5.83 32.38 8.79
N LYS A 179 5.65 33.01 9.96
CA LYS A 179 5.07 32.39 11.15
C LYS A 179 3.64 31.95 10.80
N ARG A 180 3.40 30.65 10.55
CA ARG A 180 2.05 30.13 10.29
C ARG A 180 1.15 30.58 11.44
N SER A 181 0.00 31.15 11.12
CA SER A 181 -0.95 31.53 12.15
C SER A 181 -1.47 30.27 12.85
N SER A 182 -1.85 30.36 14.12
CA SER A 182 -2.44 29.23 14.85
C SER A 182 -3.72 28.70 14.18
N SER A 183 -4.43 29.55 13.42
CA SER A 183 -5.56 29.17 12.59
C SER A 183 -5.16 28.30 11.40
N ASP A 184 -4.05 28.60 10.72
CA ASP A 184 -3.58 27.82 9.56
C ASP A 184 -3.06 26.45 10.00
N GLU A 185 -2.36 26.39 11.14
CA GLU A 185 -1.90 25.13 11.71
C GLU A 185 -3.08 24.24 12.16
N ASN A 186 -4.11 24.83 12.77
CA ASN A 186 -5.31 24.11 13.17
C ASN A 186 -6.11 23.62 11.95
N ALA A 187 -6.25 24.45 10.91
CA ALA A 187 -6.90 24.05 9.66
C ALA A 187 -6.16 22.90 8.96
N ALA A 188 -4.83 22.97 8.90
CA ALA A 188 -4.00 21.90 8.35
C ALA A 188 -4.12 20.59 9.16
N LYS A 189 -4.18 20.70 10.50
CA LYS A 189 -4.40 19.54 11.37
C LYS A 189 -5.77 18.90 11.15
N ILE A 190 -6.83 19.70 11.07
CA ILE A 190 -8.19 19.21 10.78
C ILE A 190 -8.25 18.53 9.41
N SER A 191 -7.63 19.13 8.39
CA SER A 191 -7.55 18.54 7.05
C SER A 191 -6.79 17.20 7.06
N LYS A 192 -5.67 17.11 7.79
CA LYS A 192 -4.92 15.85 7.97
C LYS A 192 -5.80 14.79 8.64
N GLU A 193 -6.45 15.13 9.75
CA GLU A 193 -7.33 14.20 10.49
C GLU A 193 -8.52 13.74 9.64
N GLN A 194 -9.08 14.60 8.78
CA GLN A 194 -10.12 14.23 7.83
C GLN A 194 -9.59 13.27 6.76
N LYS A 195 -8.39 13.52 6.20
CA LYS A 195 -7.75 12.64 5.21
C LYS A 195 -7.51 11.23 5.78
N LEU A 196 -7.06 11.13 7.03
CA LEU A 196 -6.82 9.85 7.71
C LEU A 196 -8.10 9.06 7.98
N LYS A 197 -9.28 9.70 7.95
CA LYS A 197 -10.57 9.03 8.11
C LYS A 197 -11.08 8.41 6.81
N GLY A 198 -10.66 8.89 5.65
CA GLY A 198 -11.10 8.38 4.36
C GLY A 198 -10.33 7.16 3.88
N SER A 199 -10.62 6.76 2.64
CA SER A 199 -9.84 5.75 1.93
C SER A 199 -8.53 6.35 1.40
N GLY A 200 -7.48 5.54 1.29
CA GLY A 200 -6.18 6.02 0.80
C GLY A 200 -5.01 5.11 1.20
N GLY A 201 -3.91 5.73 1.60
CA GLY A 201 -2.69 5.05 2.04
C GLY A 201 -1.70 4.79 0.91
N GLY A 202 -1.10 3.59 0.89
CA GLY A 202 -0.10 3.19 -0.10
C GLY A 202 1.35 3.21 0.42
N SER A 203 1.54 3.43 1.71
CA SER A 203 2.86 3.39 2.36
C SER A 203 3.45 1.97 2.36
N PRO A 204 4.79 1.84 2.29
CA PRO A 204 5.46 0.55 2.31
C PRO A 204 5.35 -0.13 3.68
N VAL A 205 5.10 -1.43 3.67
CA VAL A 205 5.00 -2.27 4.87
C VAL A 205 5.72 -3.60 4.67
N GLU A 206 6.10 -4.24 5.79
CA GLU A 206 6.51 -5.65 5.81
C GLU A 206 5.64 -6.40 6.83
N ALA A 207 4.93 -7.44 6.39
CA ALA A 207 4.16 -8.34 7.23
C ALA A 207 4.93 -9.65 7.44
N VAL A 208 5.22 -10.02 8.68
CA VAL A 208 6.02 -11.20 9.02
C VAL A 208 5.15 -12.24 9.73
N PHE A 209 5.05 -13.42 9.14
CA PHE A 209 4.35 -14.59 9.68
C PHE A 209 5.37 -15.64 10.10
N TRP A 210 5.12 -16.30 11.23
CA TRP A 210 5.84 -17.48 11.65
C TRP A 210 4.88 -18.66 11.74
N ALA A 211 4.92 -19.53 10.73
CA ALA A 211 4.16 -20.77 10.72
C ALA A 211 4.96 -21.82 11.49
N ARG A 212 4.68 -21.92 12.80
CA ARG A 212 5.49 -22.70 13.75
C ARG A 212 5.56 -24.19 13.39
N GLU A 213 4.43 -24.82 13.11
CA GLU A 213 4.38 -26.27 12.83
C GLU A 213 5.20 -26.66 11.59
N PRO A 214 5.03 -26.01 10.42
CA PRO A 214 5.87 -26.31 9.26
C PRO A 214 7.29 -25.73 9.37
N GLY A 215 7.61 -24.91 10.39
CA GLY A 215 8.94 -24.30 10.54
C GLY A 215 9.27 -23.26 9.47
N VAL A 216 8.26 -22.55 8.94
CA VAL A 216 8.42 -21.61 7.82
C VAL A 216 8.12 -20.17 8.25
N GLN A 217 9.02 -19.25 7.91
CA GLN A 217 8.80 -17.80 8.01
C GLN A 217 8.39 -17.23 6.65
N TRP A 218 7.37 -16.37 6.66
CA TRP A 218 6.98 -15.57 5.49
C TRP A 218 7.14 -14.10 5.79
N ARG A 219 7.90 -13.38 4.97
CA ARG A 219 8.03 -11.93 5.02
C ARG A 219 7.42 -11.35 3.75
N VAL A 220 6.28 -10.69 3.90
CA VAL A 220 5.51 -10.12 2.78
C VAL A 220 5.76 -8.62 2.74
N ARG A 221 6.49 -8.15 1.72
CA ARG A 221 6.76 -6.73 1.47
C ARG A 221 5.80 -6.19 0.43
N GLY A 222 5.32 -4.98 0.66
CA GLY A 222 4.39 -4.36 -0.28
C GLY A 222 3.85 -3.03 0.19
N ARG A 223 2.69 -2.66 -0.36
CA ARG A 223 1.98 -1.41 -0.04
C ARG A 223 0.69 -1.68 0.68
N ALA A 224 0.41 -0.94 1.73
CA ALA A 224 -0.83 -1.06 2.48
C ALA A 224 -1.80 0.07 2.15
N TYR A 225 -3.00 -0.28 1.69
CA TYR A 225 -4.07 0.65 1.37
C TYR A 225 -5.18 0.55 2.40
N VAL A 226 -5.74 1.68 2.80
CA VAL A 226 -6.85 1.73 3.74
C VAL A 226 -8.15 1.97 3.00
N LEU A 227 -9.14 1.15 3.35
CA LEU A 227 -10.48 1.19 2.81
C LEU A 227 -11.44 1.64 3.91
N ALA A 228 -12.14 2.73 3.64
CA ALA A 228 -13.11 3.36 4.53
C ALA A 228 -14.50 3.41 3.85
N PRO A 229 -15.55 3.90 4.54
CA PRO A 229 -16.90 3.95 3.97
C PRO A 229 -17.03 4.78 2.68
N ASP A 230 -16.06 5.65 2.39
CA ASP A 230 -16.01 6.49 1.19
C ASP A 230 -15.31 5.83 -0.01
N ILE A 231 -14.99 4.53 0.06
CA ILE A 231 -14.21 3.80 -0.96
C ILE A 231 -14.76 3.94 -2.39
N GLU A 232 -16.09 4.02 -2.53
CA GLU A 232 -16.77 4.13 -3.83
C GLU A 232 -17.24 5.56 -4.15
N SER A 233 -17.18 6.49 -3.19
CA SER A 233 -17.72 7.84 -3.33
C SER A 233 -16.65 8.94 -3.40
N SER A 234 -15.41 8.65 -2.98
CA SER A 234 -14.30 9.61 -2.95
C SER A 234 -13.35 9.48 -4.16
N PRO A 235 -12.65 10.56 -4.57
CA PRO A 235 -11.53 10.47 -5.51
C PRO A 235 -10.43 9.50 -5.06
N GLU A 236 -10.01 9.60 -3.79
CA GLU A 236 -8.98 8.76 -3.19
C GLU A 236 -9.42 7.28 -3.18
N GLY A 237 -10.68 7.01 -2.86
CA GLY A 237 -11.27 5.68 -2.95
C GLY A 237 -11.18 5.09 -4.36
N ARG A 238 -11.43 5.88 -5.41
CA ARG A 238 -11.26 5.45 -6.81
C ARG A 238 -9.81 5.08 -7.14
N GLU A 239 -8.84 5.83 -6.62
CA GLU A 239 -7.42 5.51 -6.79
C GLU A 239 -7.05 4.20 -6.10
N VAL A 240 -7.51 4.00 -4.85
CA VAL A 240 -7.34 2.74 -4.11
C VAL A 240 -7.95 1.58 -4.88
N MET A 241 -9.20 1.69 -5.33
CA MET A 241 -9.86 0.66 -6.12
C MET A 241 -9.09 0.32 -7.39
N SER A 242 -8.55 1.33 -8.09
CA SER A 242 -7.72 1.13 -9.28
C SER A 242 -6.44 0.34 -8.95
N ALA A 243 -5.73 0.73 -7.88
CA ALA A 243 -4.54 0.04 -7.42
C ALA A 243 -4.82 -1.43 -7.07
N LEU A 244 -5.91 -1.69 -6.33
CA LEU A 244 -6.29 -3.06 -5.96
C LEU A 244 -6.74 -3.88 -7.18
N LYS A 245 -7.62 -3.34 -8.03
CA LYS A 245 -8.08 -4.04 -9.26
C LYS A 245 -6.93 -4.39 -10.20
N SER A 246 -5.86 -3.59 -10.25
CA SER A 246 -4.67 -3.93 -11.05
C SER A 246 -3.96 -5.21 -10.58
N ARG A 247 -4.26 -5.68 -9.36
CA ARG A 247 -3.67 -6.85 -8.71
C ARG A 247 -4.68 -7.97 -8.44
N MET A 248 -5.93 -7.78 -8.83
CA MET A 248 -6.99 -8.78 -8.74
C MET A 248 -7.18 -9.44 -10.11
N ARG A 249 -7.53 -10.72 -10.10
CA ARG A 249 -7.81 -11.52 -11.30
C ARG A 249 -9.31 -11.73 -11.44
N LYS A 250 -9.83 -11.36 -12.60
CA LYS A 250 -11.24 -11.59 -12.94
C LYS A 250 -11.41 -13.07 -13.29
N GLN A 251 -12.29 -13.76 -12.58
CA GLN A 251 -12.58 -15.19 -12.75
C GLN A 251 -13.95 -15.43 -13.38
N SER A 252 -14.87 -14.45 -13.32
CA SER A 252 -16.18 -14.51 -13.97
C SER A 252 -16.57 -13.19 -14.61
N GLU A 253 -17.49 -13.22 -15.59
CA GLU A 253 -17.99 -12.01 -16.25
C GLU A 253 -18.95 -11.16 -15.38
N GLU A 254 -19.31 -11.62 -14.18
CA GLU A 254 -20.27 -10.96 -13.27
C GLU A 254 -19.68 -9.81 -12.43
N ASP A 255 -18.63 -9.13 -12.91
CA ASP A 255 -17.96 -8.01 -12.21
C ASP A 255 -18.93 -6.89 -11.81
N SER A 256 -19.99 -6.67 -12.58
CA SER A 256 -20.99 -5.63 -12.31
C SER A 256 -21.76 -5.81 -10.99
N LYS A 257 -21.75 -7.01 -10.40
CA LYS A 257 -22.41 -7.29 -9.13
C LYS A 257 -21.48 -7.19 -7.92
N TRP A 258 -20.17 -7.07 -8.12
CA TRP A 258 -19.18 -7.06 -7.04
C TRP A 258 -18.92 -5.62 -6.56
N SER A 259 -18.86 -5.41 -5.24
CA SER A 259 -18.69 -4.09 -4.62
C SER A 259 -17.60 -4.09 -3.55
N PHE A 260 -16.78 -3.04 -3.54
CA PHE A 260 -15.80 -2.79 -2.49
C PHE A 260 -16.51 -2.49 -1.16
N ALA A 261 -17.56 -1.67 -1.17
CA ALA A 261 -18.32 -1.34 0.03
C ALA A 261 -18.95 -2.59 0.66
N ARG A 262 -19.50 -3.49 -0.16
CA ARG A 262 -20.03 -4.78 0.32
C ARG A 262 -18.95 -5.64 0.96
N GLU A 263 -17.77 -5.74 0.35
CA GLU A 263 -16.64 -6.49 0.91
C GLU A 263 -16.19 -5.91 2.27
N ILE A 264 -16.13 -4.58 2.42
CA ILE A 264 -15.82 -3.91 3.69
C ILE A 264 -16.84 -4.28 4.77
N THR A 265 -18.13 -4.27 4.44
CA THR A 265 -19.20 -4.68 5.36
C THR A 265 -19.11 -6.16 5.70
N ALA A 266 -18.80 -7.02 4.74
CA ALA A 266 -18.58 -8.45 4.97
C ALA A 266 -17.41 -8.71 5.92
N HIS A 267 -16.29 -7.98 5.79
CA HIS A 267 -15.18 -8.05 6.76
C HIS A 267 -15.59 -7.62 8.17
N PHE A 268 -16.43 -6.59 8.32
CA PHE A 268 -16.96 -6.18 9.63
C PHE A 268 -17.90 -7.23 10.23
N GLY A 269 -18.78 -7.79 9.40
CA GLY A 269 -19.70 -8.85 9.80
C GLY A 269 -19.00 -10.16 10.18
N ASN A 270 -17.81 -10.43 9.63
CA ASN A 270 -16.98 -11.58 10.01
C ASN A 270 -16.33 -11.47 11.39
N LEU A 271 -16.32 -10.29 12.01
CA LEU A 271 -15.85 -10.13 13.39
C LEU A 271 -16.91 -10.62 14.39
N SER A 272 -16.50 -11.14 15.54
CA SER A 272 -17.47 -11.45 16.61
C SER A 272 -18.14 -10.16 17.14
N PRO A 273 -19.34 -10.23 17.75
CA PRO A 273 -19.97 -9.03 18.32
C PRO A 273 -19.09 -8.29 19.34
N ALA A 274 -18.30 -9.03 20.13
CA ALA A 274 -17.34 -8.44 21.07
C ALA A 274 -16.20 -7.73 20.35
N MET A 275 -15.68 -8.30 19.26
CA MET A 275 -14.65 -7.67 18.44
C MET A 275 -15.16 -6.43 17.71
N ARG A 276 -16.39 -6.45 17.18
CA ARG A 276 -17.03 -5.24 16.63
C ARG A 276 -17.19 -4.15 17.67
N GLY A 277 -17.51 -4.53 18.92
CA GLY A 277 -17.59 -3.59 20.04
C GLY A 277 -16.28 -2.87 20.37
N THR A 278 -15.11 -3.43 20.00
CA THR A 278 -13.81 -2.76 20.23
C THR A 278 -13.67 -1.44 19.49
N PHE A 279 -14.36 -1.26 18.35
CA PHE A 279 -14.39 0.03 17.63
C PHE A 279 -15.20 1.11 18.35
N ARG A 280 -15.91 0.76 19.42
CA ARG A 280 -16.58 1.69 20.35
C ARG A 280 -15.81 1.89 21.65
N ASN A 281 -14.58 1.37 21.75
CA ASN A 281 -13.74 1.66 22.90
C ASN A 281 -13.30 3.15 22.90
N PRO A 282 -12.91 3.70 24.07
CA PRO A 282 -12.19 4.96 24.13
C PRO A 282 -10.97 4.97 23.20
N PRO A 283 -10.53 6.15 22.70
CA PRO A 283 -9.41 6.22 21.75
C PRO A 283 -8.15 5.51 22.29
N PRO A 284 -7.50 4.67 21.45
CA PRO A 284 -6.33 3.91 21.86
C PRO A 284 -5.16 4.84 22.22
N GLY A 285 -4.33 4.42 23.18
CA GLY A 285 -3.17 5.20 23.64
C GLY A 285 -3.50 6.36 24.58
N ARG A 286 -4.79 6.68 24.79
CA ARG A 286 -5.22 7.72 25.74
C ARG A 286 -5.04 7.25 27.19
N PRO A 287 -4.48 8.07 28.10
CA PRO A 287 -4.37 7.71 29.52
C PRO A 287 -5.73 7.41 30.15
N VAL A 288 -5.82 6.30 30.88
CA VAL A 288 -7.04 5.85 31.56
C VAL A 288 -7.51 6.79 32.68
N SER A 289 -6.63 7.67 33.16
CA SER A 289 -6.95 8.69 34.16
C SER A 289 -7.75 9.86 33.59
N LEU A 290 -7.78 10.01 32.27
CA LEU A 290 -8.55 11.07 31.61
C LEU A 290 -10.00 10.62 31.38
N PRO A 291 -10.97 11.54 31.40
CA PRO A 291 -12.34 11.22 31.05
C PRO A 291 -12.42 10.70 29.62
N ILE A 292 -13.38 9.81 29.38
CA ILE A 292 -13.73 9.33 28.05
C ILE A 292 -14.47 10.47 27.34
N GLU A 293 -13.85 11.02 26.30
CA GLU A 293 -14.48 12.00 25.42
C GLU A 293 -15.05 11.29 24.20
N GLY A 294 -16.32 11.54 23.91
CA GLY A 294 -17.05 10.96 22.77
C GLY A 294 -18.30 10.22 23.21
N GLU A 295 -19.39 10.43 22.49
CA GLU A 295 -20.67 9.77 22.76
C GLU A 295 -20.62 8.29 22.40
N GLY A 296 -21.20 7.43 23.24
CA GLY A 296 -21.31 6.00 22.98
C GLY A 296 -20.01 5.20 23.10
N LEU A 297 -18.95 5.78 23.69
CA LEU A 297 -17.66 5.12 23.90
C LEU A 297 -17.56 4.48 25.29
N ALA A 298 -17.27 3.17 25.32
CA ALA A 298 -17.09 2.39 26.54
C ALA A 298 -16.41 1.04 26.22
N LEU A 299 -15.74 0.46 27.22
CA LEU A 299 -15.14 -0.87 27.12
C LEU A 299 -16.19 -1.99 27.20
N GLY A 300 -15.89 -3.14 26.62
CA GLY A 300 -16.68 -4.37 26.78
C GLY A 300 -18.04 -4.38 26.08
N GLN A 301 -18.31 -3.38 25.24
CA GLN A 301 -19.53 -3.33 24.44
C GLN A 301 -19.57 -4.48 23.43
N LYS A 302 -20.78 -4.93 23.08
CA LYS A 302 -21.02 -5.87 21.98
C LYS A 302 -21.84 -5.16 20.91
N VAL A 303 -21.43 -5.29 19.65
CA VAL A 303 -22.12 -4.69 18.51
C VAL A 303 -22.62 -5.81 17.60
N THR A 304 -23.94 -5.91 17.44
CA THR A 304 -24.58 -6.87 16.53
C THR A 304 -25.00 -6.21 15.22
N ASP A 305 -25.38 -4.93 15.27
CA ASP A 305 -25.71 -4.14 14.09
C ASP A 305 -24.48 -3.92 13.20
N LEU A 306 -24.61 -4.29 11.92
CA LEU A 306 -23.56 -4.12 10.91
C LEU A 306 -23.38 -2.67 10.50
N GLU A 307 -24.38 -1.83 10.75
CA GLU A 307 -24.39 -0.40 10.43
C GLU A 307 -24.26 0.48 11.67
N ASP A 308 -23.80 -0.06 12.82
CA ASP A 308 -23.59 0.72 14.05
C ASP A 308 -22.71 1.95 13.75
N PRO A 309 -23.24 3.18 13.90
CA PRO A 309 -22.61 4.37 13.35
C PRO A 309 -21.29 4.69 14.05
N VAL A 310 -21.15 4.35 15.34
CA VAL A 310 -19.95 4.63 16.13
C VAL A 310 -18.84 3.64 15.74
N ALA A 311 -19.17 2.35 15.68
CA ALA A 311 -18.22 1.33 15.28
C ALA A 311 -17.75 1.53 13.83
N ARG A 312 -18.69 1.80 12.91
CA ARG A 312 -18.39 1.99 11.48
C ARG A 312 -17.59 3.26 11.20
N ALA A 313 -17.80 4.33 11.98
CA ALA A 313 -16.97 5.53 11.89
C ALA A 313 -15.48 5.22 12.17
N ASN A 314 -15.19 4.25 13.04
CA ASN A 314 -13.83 3.90 13.45
C ASN A 314 -13.24 2.68 12.71
N PHE A 315 -14.08 1.79 12.18
CA PHE A 315 -13.65 0.56 11.51
C PHE A 315 -13.00 0.81 10.15
N ARG A 316 -11.82 0.23 9.91
CA ARG A 316 -11.16 0.22 8.59
C ARG A 316 -10.72 -1.18 8.22
N VAL A 317 -10.78 -1.48 6.92
CA VAL A 317 -10.06 -2.62 6.33
C VAL A 317 -8.76 -2.10 5.73
N VAL A 318 -7.66 -2.78 5.98
CA VAL A 318 -6.37 -2.50 5.35
C VAL A 318 -6.02 -3.67 4.45
N VAL A 319 -5.66 -3.36 3.21
CA VAL A 319 -5.28 -4.32 2.18
C VAL A 319 -3.80 -4.14 1.86
N ILE A 320 -2.99 -5.17 2.10
CA ILE A 320 -1.58 -5.20 1.72
C ILE A 320 -1.48 -5.82 0.33
N VAL A 321 -0.93 -5.06 -0.61
CA VAL A 321 -0.59 -5.48 -1.97
C VAL A 321 0.85 -6.00 -1.97
N PRO A 322 1.08 -7.32 -2.10
CA PRO A 322 2.44 -7.86 -2.08
C PRO A 322 3.21 -7.52 -3.36
N GLU A 323 4.42 -6.99 -3.17
CA GLU A 323 5.41 -6.75 -4.23
C GLU A 323 6.52 -7.82 -4.19
N GLU A 324 6.85 -8.31 -2.99
CA GLU A 324 7.85 -9.36 -2.78
C GLU A 324 7.48 -10.23 -1.57
N LEU A 325 7.74 -11.52 -1.65
CA LEU A 325 7.69 -12.44 -0.53
C LEU A 325 9.05 -13.09 -0.34
N ASP A 326 9.46 -13.22 0.91
CA ASP A 326 10.66 -13.91 1.34
C ASP A 326 10.21 -15.08 2.22
N GLN A 327 10.32 -16.29 1.65
CA GLN A 327 9.95 -17.56 2.25
C GLN A 327 11.22 -18.22 2.79
N ALA A 328 11.36 -18.33 4.11
CA ALA A 328 12.45 -19.06 4.74
C ALA A 328 11.91 -20.33 5.38
N ASP A 329 12.26 -21.49 4.82
CA ASP A 329 11.96 -22.81 5.35
C ASP A 329 13.12 -23.29 6.22
N LEU A 330 12.83 -23.37 7.53
CA LEU A 330 13.77 -23.74 8.58
C LEU A 330 13.37 -25.08 9.23
N SER A 331 12.52 -25.87 8.55
CA SER A 331 12.05 -27.16 9.05
C SER A 331 13.16 -28.19 9.19
N ASP A 332 14.17 -28.12 8.31
CA ASP A 332 15.41 -28.90 8.38
C ASP A 332 16.60 -27.99 8.76
N PRO A 333 17.09 -28.04 10.01
CA PRO A 333 18.22 -27.23 10.45
C PRO A 333 19.54 -27.55 9.74
N GLU A 334 19.68 -28.74 9.14
CA GLU A 334 20.89 -29.12 8.38
C GLU A 334 20.85 -28.60 6.95
N ASN A 335 19.66 -28.44 6.37
CA ASN A 335 19.45 -27.99 4.99
C ASN A 335 18.34 -26.91 4.89
N PRO A 336 18.50 -25.74 5.54
CA PRO A 336 17.52 -24.67 5.42
C PRO A 336 17.43 -24.16 3.98
N LYS A 337 16.23 -23.76 3.57
CA LYS A 337 15.96 -23.27 2.20
C LYS A 337 15.29 -21.92 2.24
N ARG A 338 15.55 -21.09 1.23
CA ARG A 338 14.97 -19.76 1.15
C ARG A 338 14.64 -19.39 -0.28
N TRP A 339 13.46 -18.79 -0.48
CA TRP A 339 13.01 -18.31 -1.77
C TRP A 339 12.58 -16.86 -1.69
N ILE A 340 12.99 -16.07 -2.68
CA ILE A 340 12.45 -14.74 -2.93
C ILE A 340 11.48 -14.84 -4.10
N HIS A 341 10.23 -14.49 -3.84
CA HIS A 341 9.20 -14.35 -4.86
C HIS A 341 9.00 -12.86 -5.13
N THR A 342 9.27 -12.40 -6.35
CA THR A 342 9.10 -11.00 -6.73
C THR A 342 7.98 -10.88 -7.74
N TYR A 343 7.07 -9.94 -7.51
CA TYR A 343 6.08 -9.62 -8.52
C TYR A 343 6.77 -8.88 -9.67
N VAL A 344 6.73 -9.49 -10.84
CA VAL A 344 7.19 -8.87 -12.08
C VAL A 344 5.97 -8.33 -12.82
N GLY A 345 5.86 -7.02 -12.87
CA GLY A 345 4.83 -6.34 -13.65
C GLY A 345 4.90 -6.75 -15.13
N ALA A 346 3.84 -6.45 -15.87
CA ALA A 346 3.77 -6.68 -17.30
C ALA A 346 4.92 -5.96 -18.03
N ARG A 347 6.00 -6.67 -18.39
CA ARG A 347 6.96 -6.16 -19.38
C ARG A 347 6.32 -6.25 -20.77
N ASP A 348 6.36 -5.14 -21.50
CA ASP A 348 5.87 -4.93 -22.87
C ASP A 348 4.97 -6.03 -23.44
N LYS A 349 3.65 -5.81 -23.35
CA LYS A 349 2.57 -6.68 -23.87
C LYS A 349 2.39 -8.04 -23.15
N GLY A 350 3.18 -8.37 -22.13
CA GLY A 350 2.95 -9.51 -21.23
C GLY A 350 1.89 -9.22 -20.16
N LYS A 351 1.39 -10.26 -19.48
CA LYS A 351 0.56 -10.13 -18.27
C LYS A 351 1.47 -10.12 -17.04
N GLY A 352 1.09 -9.42 -15.96
CA GLY A 352 1.87 -9.43 -14.71
C GLY A 352 1.97 -10.83 -14.09
N GLY A 353 3.04 -11.12 -13.36
CA GLY A 353 3.31 -12.45 -12.82
C GLY A 353 4.28 -12.44 -11.64
N TRP A 354 4.74 -13.63 -11.25
CA TRP A 354 5.69 -13.82 -10.15
C TRP A 354 6.91 -14.57 -10.64
N GLU A 355 8.08 -14.05 -10.32
CA GLU A 355 9.36 -14.75 -10.45
C GLU A 355 9.73 -15.33 -9.09
N THR A 356 10.36 -16.51 -9.07
CA THR A 356 10.81 -17.17 -7.83
C THR A 356 12.26 -17.57 -7.99
N VAL A 357 13.09 -17.17 -7.04
CA VAL A 357 14.51 -17.46 -7.00
C VAL A 357 14.85 -18.08 -5.65
N GLU A 358 15.47 -19.26 -5.67
CA GLU A 358 16.09 -19.83 -4.47
C GLU A 358 17.36 -19.06 -4.13
N VAL A 359 17.51 -18.68 -2.86
CA VAL A 359 18.63 -17.90 -2.34
C VAL A 359 19.23 -18.60 -1.12
N TRP A 360 20.43 -18.19 -0.73
CA TRP A 360 21.04 -18.68 0.51
C TRP A 360 20.19 -18.27 1.73
N PRO A 361 20.00 -19.16 2.72
CA PRO A 361 19.25 -18.91 3.94
C PRO A 361 19.64 -17.65 4.72
#